data_AF-A0A0M3JYS4-F1
#
_entry.id   AF-A0A0M3JYS4-F1
#
_cell.length_a   1.000
_cell.length_b   1.000
_cell.length_c   1.000
_cell.angle_alpha   90.00
_cell.angle_beta   90.00
_cell.angle_gamma   90.00
#
_symmetry.space_group_name_H-M   'P 1'
#
loop_
_entity.id
_entity.type
_entity.pdbx_description
1 polymer ?
#
loop_
_entity_poly.entity_id
_entity_poly.type
_entity_poly.pdbx_seq_one_letter_code
_entity_poly.pdbx_strand_id
1 'polypeptide(L)'
;MRLIAFTVFLCAHLFVRADEHDRVYKDGEEVVLWMNTVGPYNNRQETYTYFSLPFCRGPKQTISHYHETLGEALLGVELDFSGLDIQFKENVDKTVFCKKTLNAEEYKAFVYAVQNNYWYQMYLDELPMYGMVGEVDSSTTPPTYKLFTHKRLDIGYNRNQIVDVNITSDVRVALLPNAEISFSYEVVWKRSDVDFEHRFDKYLDPSFFQHRIHWFSIFNSFMMVIFLVGLVWMILVRTLKKDYARYQKDEELDDMERDLGDEYGWKQVHGDIFRAPSFPMVFSALIGAGYHIFTVSVITVILAIVGEFYTERGSLLSAAIFVYAAASPVNGFAGGSMYSRFGGKHWIRQMVLGAFLLPCSISAVAFLINFIAIYYHASRAIPFTIMLAVTAICFFVILPLTLVGTVLGRNIKGQGDYPCRVNAVPRPIPDKKWFVEPWLIIMLGGVLPFGSIFIEMYFIFTSFWAYKIYYVYGFMLLVLIILAVVTMCVTVVCTYFLLNAEDYRWRWTSFLAGASTAFYVYLYSVYYFIFKTKMYGLFQTVFYFGYMGVFSAALGIMCGTVGYVGTAKFVHKIYSTVKID
;
A
#
# COMPACT_ATOMS: atom_id res chain seq x y z
N MET A 1 22.69 -2.59 21.65
CA MET A 1 21.86 -2.74 20.43
C MET A 1 20.98 -4.00 20.45
N ARG A 2 21.52 -5.20 20.74
CA ARG A 2 20.72 -6.43 20.89
C ARG A 2 19.71 -6.38 22.05
N LEU A 3 20.07 -5.73 23.16
CA LEU A 3 19.19 -5.60 24.32
C LEU A 3 17.98 -4.68 24.08
N ILE A 4 18.14 -3.64 23.24
CA ILE A 4 17.08 -2.68 22.91
C ILE A 4 16.10 -3.30 21.90
N ALA A 5 16.59 -4.04 20.91
CA ALA A 5 15.73 -4.79 20.01
C ALA A 5 14.93 -5.88 20.74
N PHE A 6 15.54 -6.56 21.72
CA PHE A 6 14.87 -7.57 22.52
C PHE A 6 13.86 -6.96 23.51
N THR A 7 14.16 -5.80 24.12
CA THR A 7 13.20 -5.10 25.00
C THR A 7 12.06 -4.43 24.24
N VAL A 8 12.28 -3.92 23.01
CA VAL A 8 11.18 -3.44 22.15
C VAL A 8 10.28 -4.61 21.72
N PHE A 9 10.87 -5.77 21.40
CA PHE A 9 10.11 -6.98 21.06
C PHE A 9 9.35 -7.54 22.28
N LEU A 10 9.95 -7.53 23.48
CA LEU A 10 9.31 -7.98 24.72
C LEU A 10 8.23 -7.00 25.20
N CYS A 11 8.45 -5.69 25.09
CA CYS A 11 7.46 -4.66 25.43
C CYS A 11 6.28 -4.65 24.45
N ALA A 12 6.51 -5.00 23.17
CA ALA A 12 5.42 -5.21 22.21
C ALA A 12 4.54 -6.42 22.58
N HIS A 13 5.11 -7.48 23.17
CA HIS A 13 4.34 -8.62 23.66
C HIS A 13 3.68 -8.40 25.03
N LEU A 14 4.21 -7.51 25.87
CA LEU A 14 3.70 -7.26 27.23
C LEU A 14 2.59 -6.19 27.29
N PHE A 15 2.36 -5.42 26.23
CA PHE A 15 1.33 -4.37 26.16
C PHE A 15 0.17 -4.66 25.20
N VAL A 16 0.00 -5.92 24.75
CA VAL A 16 -1.24 -6.34 24.07
C VAL A 16 -2.04 -7.22 25.03
N ARG A 17 -2.61 -6.57 26.04
CA ARG A 17 -3.92 -6.95 26.57
C ARG A 17 -4.85 -5.79 26.23
N ALA A 18 -5.18 -5.70 24.95
CA ALA A 18 -6.33 -4.93 24.51
C ALA A 18 -7.54 -5.85 24.75
N ASP A 19 -8.30 -5.56 25.79
CA ASP A 19 -9.63 -6.14 25.97
C ASP A 19 -10.59 -5.30 25.11
N GLU A 20 -11.12 -5.93 24.05
CA GLU A 20 -12.12 -5.35 23.16
C GLU A 20 -13.31 -6.33 23.10
N HIS A 21 -14.00 -6.49 24.24
CA HIS A 21 -15.06 -7.48 24.50
C HIS A 21 -14.57 -8.92 24.25
N ASP A 22 -14.73 -9.82 25.21
CA ASP A 22 -14.32 -11.23 25.07
C ASP A 22 -15.01 -12.00 23.91
N ARG A 23 -15.82 -11.33 23.07
CA ARG A 23 -16.62 -11.87 21.95
C ARG A 23 -17.39 -13.12 22.40
N VAL A 24 -17.82 -13.07 23.66
CA VAL A 24 -18.53 -14.11 24.39
C VAL A 24 -19.81 -13.48 24.92
N TYR A 25 -20.93 -14.06 24.53
CA TYR A 25 -22.28 -13.60 24.86
C TYR A 25 -22.93 -14.53 25.89
N LYS A 26 -23.71 -13.94 26.79
CA LYS A 26 -24.68 -14.66 27.62
C LYS A 26 -25.98 -14.85 26.86
N ASP A 27 -26.71 -15.90 27.19
CA ASP A 27 -28.03 -16.16 26.59
C ASP A 27 -28.98 -14.98 26.92
N GLY A 28 -29.67 -14.47 25.91
CA GLY A 28 -30.51 -13.27 26.03
C GLY A 28 -29.75 -11.93 26.05
N GLU A 29 -28.42 -11.94 25.90
CA GLU A 29 -27.63 -10.71 25.81
C GLU A 29 -27.89 -9.97 24.49
N GLU A 30 -27.85 -8.63 24.52
CA GLU A 30 -28.04 -7.80 23.35
C GLU A 30 -26.94 -8.04 22.31
N VAL A 31 -27.36 -8.26 21.06
CA VAL A 31 -26.47 -8.35 19.90
C VAL A 31 -26.76 -7.16 18.98
N VAL A 32 -25.76 -6.29 18.81
CA VAL A 32 -25.94 -5.05 18.04
C VAL A 32 -25.70 -5.30 16.56
N LEU A 33 -26.70 -4.98 15.73
CA LEU A 33 -26.57 -4.91 14.28
C LEU A 33 -26.25 -3.48 13.84
N TRP A 34 -25.08 -3.32 13.21
CA TRP A 34 -24.58 -2.05 12.72
C TRP A 34 -24.85 -1.88 11.22
N MET A 35 -25.46 -0.77 10.84
CA MET A 35 -25.64 -0.35 9.46
C MET A 35 -24.44 0.51 9.06
N ASN A 36 -23.75 0.18 7.98
CA ASN A 36 -22.54 0.91 7.58
C ASN A 36 -22.85 1.81 6.38
N THR A 37 -22.75 1.26 5.17
CA THR A 37 -22.78 2.05 3.94
C THR A 37 -23.75 1.51 2.91
N VAL A 38 -24.12 2.38 1.99
CA VAL A 38 -24.84 2.08 0.76
C VAL A 38 -24.13 2.74 -0.42
N GLY A 39 -24.11 2.11 -1.58
CA GLY A 39 -23.52 2.71 -2.77
C GLY A 39 -23.75 1.91 -4.04
N PRO A 40 -23.32 2.40 -5.21
CA PRO A 40 -23.47 1.71 -6.48
C PRO A 40 -22.59 0.45 -6.54
N TYR A 41 -23.11 -0.67 -7.02
CA TYR A 41 -22.36 -1.92 -7.07
C TYR A 41 -21.07 -1.87 -7.91
N ASN A 42 -21.08 -1.07 -8.98
CA ASN A 42 -19.93 -0.89 -9.86
C ASN A 42 -18.93 0.19 -9.37
N ASN A 43 -19.39 1.12 -8.52
CA ASN A 43 -18.58 2.21 -7.95
C ASN A 43 -18.50 2.07 -6.43
N ARG A 44 -17.91 0.97 -5.97
CA ARG A 44 -17.95 0.60 -4.55
C ARG A 44 -17.21 1.55 -3.61
N GLN A 45 -16.36 2.43 -4.14
CA GLN A 45 -15.62 3.40 -3.35
C GLN A 45 -16.44 4.68 -3.11
N GLU A 46 -17.46 4.90 -3.93
CA GLU A 46 -18.55 5.86 -3.76
C GLU A 46 -19.59 5.28 -2.80
N THR A 47 -19.45 5.61 -1.53
CA THR A 47 -20.33 5.12 -0.46
C THR A 47 -20.94 6.29 0.29
N TYR A 48 -22.14 6.04 0.78
CA TYR A 48 -22.98 6.95 1.54
C TYR A 48 -23.44 6.24 2.81
N THR A 49 -23.87 6.97 3.82
CA THR A 49 -24.44 6.36 5.04
C THR A 49 -25.66 5.52 4.69
N TYR A 50 -25.88 4.41 5.39
CA TYR A 50 -27.01 3.51 5.09
C TYR A 50 -28.36 4.26 5.09
N PHE A 51 -28.57 5.16 6.05
CA PHE A 51 -29.80 5.96 6.19
C PHE A 51 -29.86 7.21 5.30
N SER A 52 -28.91 7.38 4.37
CA SER A 52 -29.07 8.34 3.27
C SER A 52 -30.19 7.95 2.32
N LEU A 53 -30.45 6.64 2.18
CA LEU A 53 -31.68 6.14 1.58
C LEU A 53 -32.82 6.15 2.61
N PRO A 54 -34.09 6.29 2.18
CA PRO A 54 -35.23 6.46 3.07
C PRO A 54 -35.67 5.19 3.82
N PHE A 55 -34.74 4.34 4.24
CA PHE A 55 -34.97 3.22 5.14
C PHE A 55 -35.40 3.70 6.53
N CYS A 56 -36.13 2.85 7.24
CA CYS A 56 -36.52 3.12 8.63
C CYS A 56 -35.42 2.69 9.61
N ARG A 57 -35.25 3.48 10.68
CA ARG A 57 -34.58 3.01 11.91
C ARG A 57 -35.56 2.14 12.69
N GLY A 58 -35.04 1.10 13.35
CA GLY A 58 -35.82 0.28 14.26
C GLY A 58 -36.26 1.05 15.51
N PRO A 59 -37.18 0.47 16.31
CA PRO A 59 -37.79 1.16 17.44
C PRO A 59 -36.85 1.43 18.62
N LYS A 60 -35.73 0.70 18.73
CA LYS A 60 -34.77 0.84 19.82
C LYS A 60 -33.89 2.08 19.62
N GLN A 61 -33.86 2.97 20.62
CA GLN A 61 -33.18 4.28 20.51
C GLN A 61 -31.83 4.37 21.22
N THR A 62 -31.54 3.47 22.15
CA THR A 62 -30.29 3.48 22.93
C THR A 62 -29.55 2.17 22.78
N ILE A 63 -28.24 2.27 22.72
CA ILE A 63 -27.29 1.16 22.74
C ILE A 63 -26.63 1.09 24.11
N SER A 64 -26.23 -0.11 24.52
CA SER A 64 -25.52 -0.33 25.78
C SER A 64 -24.08 0.22 25.73
N HIS A 65 -23.36 0.07 24.61
CA HIS A 65 -21.97 0.55 24.45
C HIS A 65 -21.61 0.90 22.98
N TYR A 66 -20.68 1.85 22.78
CA TYR A 66 -20.12 2.25 21.47
C TYR A 66 -18.64 2.62 21.56
N HIS A 67 -17.82 2.18 20.60
CA HIS A 67 -16.46 2.68 20.38
C HIS A 67 -16.13 2.72 18.87
N GLU A 68 -15.53 3.82 18.41
CA GLU A 68 -14.89 3.94 17.09
C GLU A 68 -13.37 3.92 17.25
N THR A 69 -12.68 3.21 16.36
CA THR A 69 -11.21 3.26 16.27
C THR A 69 -10.73 4.29 15.22
N LEU A 70 -9.53 4.85 15.42
CA LEU A 70 -8.91 5.80 14.48
C LEU A 70 -8.76 5.22 13.06
N GLY A 71 -8.53 3.91 12.94
CA GLY A 71 -8.40 3.22 11.65
C GLY A 71 -9.72 3.12 10.90
N GLU A 72 -10.83 2.86 11.60
CA GLU A 72 -12.17 2.84 11.02
C GLU A 72 -12.59 4.22 10.51
N ALA A 73 -12.30 5.28 11.29
CA ALA A 73 -12.56 6.66 10.88
C ALA A 73 -11.79 7.06 9.60
N LEU A 74 -10.53 6.61 9.45
CA LEU A 74 -9.73 6.84 8.25
C LEU A 74 -10.21 6.07 7.02
N LEU A 75 -10.91 4.94 7.23
CA LEU A 75 -11.51 4.16 6.15
C LEU A 75 -12.91 4.68 5.74
N GLY A 76 -13.46 5.66 6.47
CA GLY A 76 -14.81 6.20 6.23
C GLY A 76 -15.92 5.25 6.63
N VAL A 77 -15.68 4.44 7.67
CA VAL A 77 -16.70 3.57 8.27
C VAL A 77 -17.49 4.41 9.26
N GLU A 78 -18.79 4.58 9.01
CA GLU A 78 -19.70 5.32 9.87
C GLU A 78 -20.81 4.34 10.26
N LEU A 79 -20.73 3.80 11.48
CA LEU A 79 -21.62 2.75 11.96
C LEU A 79 -22.86 3.37 12.60
N ASP A 80 -23.99 3.29 11.89
CA ASP A 80 -25.27 3.67 12.43
C ASP A 80 -25.95 2.47 13.11
N PHE A 81 -26.52 2.69 14.29
CA PHE A 81 -27.31 1.66 14.96
C PHE A 81 -28.58 1.35 14.17
N SER A 82 -28.83 0.07 13.92
CA SER A 82 -30.03 -0.37 13.18
C SER A 82 -31.35 -0.12 13.91
N GLY A 83 -31.34 -0.09 15.25
CA GLY A 83 -32.55 0.00 16.06
C GLY A 83 -33.36 -1.30 16.19
N LEU A 84 -32.87 -2.41 15.63
CA LEU A 84 -33.49 -3.73 15.75
C LEU A 84 -33.10 -4.38 17.07
N ASP A 85 -34.05 -5.04 17.73
CA ASP A 85 -33.79 -5.75 18.98
C ASP A 85 -33.43 -7.20 18.65
N ILE A 86 -32.16 -7.55 18.81
CA ILE A 86 -31.63 -8.88 18.56
C ILE A 86 -30.98 -9.35 19.85
N GLN A 87 -31.39 -10.52 20.32
CA GLN A 87 -30.87 -11.13 21.54
C GLN A 87 -30.19 -12.46 21.22
N PHE A 88 -29.09 -12.74 21.92
CA PHE A 88 -28.27 -13.92 21.67
C PHE A 88 -29.07 -15.21 21.93
N LYS A 89 -29.11 -16.09 20.92
CA LYS A 89 -29.87 -17.36 20.86
C LYS A 89 -31.40 -17.23 20.91
N GLU A 90 -31.95 -16.02 20.75
CA GLU A 90 -33.40 -15.83 20.67
C GLU A 90 -33.86 -15.58 19.23
N ASN A 91 -34.73 -16.47 18.73
CA ASN A 91 -35.32 -16.32 17.40
C ASN A 91 -36.38 -15.23 17.41
N VAL A 92 -36.42 -14.44 16.35
CA VAL A 92 -37.43 -13.42 16.12
C VAL A 92 -38.20 -13.82 14.87
N ASP A 93 -39.48 -14.18 15.05
CA ASP A 93 -40.38 -14.42 13.93
C ASP A 93 -40.52 -13.18 13.05
N LYS A 94 -41.01 -13.36 11.82
CA LYS A 94 -41.19 -12.27 10.87
C LYS A 94 -42.02 -11.13 11.45
N THR A 95 -41.35 -10.04 11.81
CA THR A 95 -41.94 -8.88 12.48
C THR A 95 -41.78 -7.64 11.61
N VAL A 96 -42.87 -6.87 11.47
CA VAL A 96 -42.86 -5.58 10.80
C VAL A 96 -42.38 -4.53 11.80
N PHE A 97 -41.20 -3.97 11.58
CA PHE A 97 -40.62 -2.97 12.48
C PHE A 97 -40.93 -1.53 12.06
N CYS A 98 -41.30 -1.31 10.80
CA CYS A 98 -41.66 0.02 10.30
C CYS A 98 -42.67 -0.07 9.14
N LYS A 99 -43.59 0.89 9.10
CA LYS A 99 -44.38 1.23 7.91
C LYS A 99 -44.10 2.67 7.53
N LYS A 100 -43.83 2.93 6.26
CA LYS A 100 -43.47 4.25 5.77
C LYS A 100 -44.15 4.53 4.44
N THR A 101 -44.83 5.66 4.35
CA THR A 101 -45.38 6.20 3.10
C THR A 101 -44.32 7.03 2.40
N LEU A 102 -43.96 6.67 1.16
CA LEU A 102 -42.90 7.35 0.43
C LEU A 102 -43.34 8.71 -0.12
N ASN A 103 -42.61 9.76 0.21
CA ASN A 103 -42.74 11.06 -0.44
C ASN A 103 -42.14 11.04 -1.86
N ALA A 104 -42.44 12.05 -2.69
CA ALA A 104 -41.96 12.12 -4.08
C ALA A 104 -40.43 12.11 -4.20
N GLU A 105 -39.71 12.72 -3.26
CA GLU A 105 -38.24 12.71 -3.21
C GLU A 105 -37.69 11.35 -2.78
N GLU A 106 -38.28 10.73 -1.76
CA GLU A 106 -37.88 9.42 -1.25
C GLU A 106 -38.11 8.32 -2.28
N TYR A 107 -39.23 8.39 -3.01
CA TYR A 107 -39.51 7.54 -4.14
C TYR A 107 -38.42 7.66 -5.22
N LYS A 108 -38.05 8.89 -5.61
CA LYS A 108 -36.98 9.12 -6.59
C LYS A 108 -35.63 8.58 -6.11
N ALA A 109 -35.32 8.72 -4.82
CA ALA A 109 -34.08 8.20 -4.24
C ALA A 109 -34.02 6.66 -4.34
N PHE A 110 -35.10 5.95 -3.99
CA PHE A 110 -35.14 4.50 -4.14
C PHE A 110 -35.10 4.05 -5.60
N VAL A 111 -35.83 4.71 -6.50
CA VAL A 111 -35.79 4.39 -7.94
C VAL A 111 -34.37 4.58 -8.49
N TYR A 112 -33.71 5.69 -8.14
CA TYR A 112 -32.32 5.95 -8.54
C TYR A 112 -31.37 4.87 -8.01
N ALA A 113 -31.51 4.48 -6.74
CA ALA A 113 -30.70 3.43 -6.12
C ALA A 113 -30.89 2.06 -6.81
N VAL A 114 -32.13 1.68 -7.09
CA VAL A 114 -32.44 0.41 -7.78
C VAL A 114 -31.94 0.43 -9.22
N GLN A 115 -32.12 1.54 -9.93
CA GLN A 115 -31.65 1.71 -11.31
C GLN A 115 -30.12 1.58 -11.43
N ASN A 116 -29.38 2.07 -10.44
CA ASN A 116 -27.92 2.01 -10.40
C ASN A 116 -27.37 0.78 -9.65
N ASN A 117 -28.21 -0.23 -9.37
CA ASN A 117 -27.85 -1.45 -8.64
C ASN A 117 -27.14 -1.16 -7.32
N TYR A 118 -27.78 -0.39 -6.44
CA TYR A 118 -27.21 -0.08 -5.14
C TYR A 118 -27.17 -1.32 -4.24
N TRP A 119 -26.05 -1.47 -3.56
CA TRP A 119 -25.83 -2.45 -2.52
C TRP A 119 -25.67 -1.74 -1.17
N TYR A 120 -25.89 -2.47 -0.08
CA TYR A 120 -25.66 -1.99 1.27
C TYR A 120 -24.81 -2.99 2.06
N GLN A 121 -24.11 -2.46 3.07
CA GLN A 121 -23.30 -3.21 4.02
C GLN A 121 -23.83 -3.06 5.44
N MET A 122 -23.80 -4.15 6.18
CA MET A 122 -24.05 -4.16 7.62
C MET A 122 -23.08 -5.12 8.32
N TYR A 123 -22.89 -4.93 9.62
CA TYR A 123 -22.00 -5.73 10.45
C TYR A 123 -22.72 -6.25 11.68
N LEU A 124 -22.39 -7.48 12.07
CA LEU A 124 -22.83 -8.09 13.31
C LEU A 124 -21.65 -8.86 13.89
N ASP A 125 -21.18 -8.47 15.09
CA ASP A 125 -19.95 -9.01 15.71
C ASP A 125 -18.75 -9.02 14.75
N GLU A 126 -18.48 -7.87 14.10
CA GLU A 126 -17.45 -7.67 13.06
C GLU A 126 -17.66 -8.43 11.74
N LEU A 127 -18.62 -9.34 11.65
CA LEU A 127 -18.87 -10.14 10.44
C LEU A 127 -19.66 -9.32 9.41
N PRO A 128 -19.11 -9.10 8.20
CA PRO A 128 -19.78 -8.29 7.18
C PRO A 128 -20.90 -9.07 6.50
N MET A 129 -21.99 -8.36 6.22
CA MET A 129 -23.09 -8.83 5.37
C MET A 129 -23.39 -7.80 4.28
N TYR A 130 -23.75 -8.31 3.11
CA TYR A 130 -24.00 -7.52 1.92
C TYR A 130 -25.38 -7.85 1.36
N GLY A 131 -26.14 -6.82 0.98
CA GLY A 131 -27.44 -7.00 0.32
C GLY A 131 -27.66 -5.97 -0.78
N MET A 132 -28.55 -6.28 -1.71
CA MET A 132 -29.00 -5.32 -2.73
C MET A 132 -30.20 -4.53 -2.22
N VAL A 133 -30.30 -3.26 -2.60
CA VAL A 133 -31.46 -2.41 -2.25
C VAL A 133 -32.72 -2.90 -2.95
N GLY A 134 -32.61 -3.29 -4.22
CA GLY A 134 -33.73 -3.76 -5.03
C GLY A 134 -33.27 -4.36 -6.35
N GLU A 135 -34.23 -4.65 -7.22
CA GLU A 135 -34.00 -5.19 -8.56
C GLU A 135 -34.86 -4.44 -9.60
N VAL A 136 -34.32 -4.32 -10.81
CA VAL A 136 -35.06 -3.81 -11.97
C VAL A 136 -35.70 -4.98 -12.69
N ASP A 137 -37.03 -4.97 -12.79
CA ASP A 137 -37.75 -5.94 -13.61
C ASP A 137 -37.90 -5.39 -15.04
N SER A 138 -37.06 -5.90 -15.93
CA SER A 138 -37.03 -5.51 -17.35
C SER A 138 -38.02 -6.30 -18.21
N SER A 139 -38.80 -7.22 -17.62
CA SER A 139 -39.81 -8.00 -18.35
C SER A 139 -41.04 -7.16 -18.74
N THR A 140 -41.26 -6.04 -18.05
CA THR A 140 -42.37 -5.10 -18.30
C THR A 140 -41.87 -3.86 -19.04
N THR A 141 -42.67 -3.31 -19.95
CA THR A 141 -42.43 -2.02 -20.63
C THR A 141 -43.51 -1.01 -20.24
N PRO A 142 -43.19 0.08 -19.50
CA PRO A 142 -41.87 0.47 -18.98
C PRO A 142 -41.35 -0.47 -17.86
N PRO A 143 -40.02 -0.49 -17.61
CA PRO A 143 -39.42 -1.32 -16.57
C PRO A 143 -39.98 -0.96 -15.20
N THR A 144 -40.25 -1.97 -14.37
CA THR A 144 -40.77 -1.80 -13.02
C THR A 144 -39.64 -1.95 -12.00
N TYR A 145 -39.60 -1.05 -11.02
CA TYR A 145 -38.57 -1.04 -9.97
C TYR A 145 -39.13 -1.72 -8.72
N LYS A 146 -38.43 -2.74 -8.21
CA LYS A 146 -38.83 -3.49 -7.02
C LYS A 146 -37.81 -3.29 -5.90
N LEU A 147 -38.29 -3.05 -4.69
CA LEU A 147 -37.49 -2.88 -3.48
C LEU A 147 -37.52 -4.18 -2.65
N PHE A 148 -36.38 -4.53 -2.05
CA PHE A 148 -36.31 -5.59 -1.05
C PHE A 148 -36.68 -5.04 0.33
N THR A 149 -37.79 -5.49 0.90
CA THR A 149 -38.34 -4.93 2.15
C THR A 149 -38.23 -5.87 3.35
N HIS A 150 -37.90 -7.13 3.11
CA HIS A 150 -37.70 -8.14 4.14
C HIS A 150 -36.23 -8.53 4.26
N LYS A 151 -35.74 -8.59 5.50
CA LYS A 151 -34.39 -9.06 5.84
C LYS A 151 -34.49 -10.23 6.80
N ARG A 152 -34.13 -11.41 6.34
CA ARG A 152 -33.97 -12.59 7.20
C ARG A 152 -32.48 -12.78 7.52
N LEU A 153 -32.16 -12.75 8.81
CA LEU A 153 -30.82 -12.90 9.36
C LEU A 153 -30.68 -14.33 9.90
N ASP A 154 -29.85 -15.14 9.26
CA ASP A 154 -29.45 -16.45 9.76
C ASP A 154 -28.12 -16.29 10.50
N ILE A 155 -28.12 -16.48 11.82
CA ILE A 155 -26.96 -16.27 12.69
C ILE A 155 -26.46 -17.62 13.22
N GLY A 156 -25.22 -17.96 12.89
CA GLY A 156 -24.53 -19.16 13.36
C GLY A 156 -23.80 -18.91 14.67
N TYR A 157 -24.00 -19.76 15.67
CA TYR A 157 -23.28 -19.70 16.94
C TYR A 157 -22.59 -21.02 17.29
N ASN A 158 -21.43 -20.91 17.94
CA ASN A 158 -20.73 -22.02 18.57
C ASN A 158 -20.49 -21.67 20.04
N ARG A 159 -21.05 -22.46 20.96
CA ARG A 159 -21.09 -22.18 22.41
C ARG A 159 -21.71 -20.81 22.72
N ASN A 160 -20.88 -19.84 23.10
CA ASN A 160 -21.25 -18.49 23.49
C ASN A 160 -20.71 -17.44 22.52
N GLN A 161 -20.32 -17.83 21.31
CA GLN A 161 -19.70 -16.93 20.34
C GLN A 161 -20.42 -17.02 18.99
N ILE A 162 -20.44 -15.89 18.28
CA ILE A 162 -21.01 -15.79 16.95
C ILE A 162 -19.93 -16.13 15.93
N VAL A 163 -20.25 -17.06 15.02
CA VAL A 163 -19.28 -17.65 14.07
C VAL A 163 -19.72 -17.57 12.62
N ASP A 164 -21.00 -17.30 12.34
CA ASP A 164 -21.47 -17.06 10.97
C ASP A 164 -22.64 -16.10 10.96
N VAL A 165 -22.78 -15.31 9.89
CA VAL A 165 -23.97 -14.50 9.64
C VAL A 165 -24.29 -14.52 8.16
N ASN A 166 -25.58 -14.66 7.85
CA ASN A 166 -26.07 -14.59 6.48
C ASN A 166 -27.34 -13.76 6.41
N ILE A 167 -27.51 -13.03 5.31
CA ILE A 167 -28.69 -12.24 5.03
C ILE A 167 -29.39 -12.80 3.79
N THR A 168 -30.69 -12.99 3.90
CA THR A 168 -31.56 -13.28 2.75
C THR A 168 -32.64 -12.22 2.62
N SER A 169 -32.85 -11.74 1.39
CA SER A 169 -33.87 -10.76 1.03
C SER A 169 -34.65 -11.27 -0.17
N ASP A 170 -35.86 -11.77 0.07
CA ASP A 170 -36.71 -12.47 -0.90
C ASP A 170 -37.99 -11.69 -1.25
N VAL A 171 -38.54 -10.94 -0.29
CA VAL A 171 -39.77 -10.16 -0.49
C VAL A 171 -39.48 -8.92 -1.34
N ARG A 172 -40.15 -8.85 -2.49
CA ARG A 172 -40.07 -7.75 -3.46
C ARG A 172 -41.35 -6.95 -3.47
N VAL A 173 -41.25 -5.64 -3.28
CA VAL A 173 -42.38 -4.71 -3.34
C VAL A 173 -42.16 -3.72 -4.47
N ALA A 174 -43.14 -3.57 -5.36
CA ALA A 174 -43.06 -2.60 -6.46
C ALA A 174 -43.07 -1.17 -5.91
N LEU A 175 -42.15 -0.33 -6.38
CA LEU A 175 -42.08 1.08 -6.03
C LEU A 175 -43.14 1.84 -6.84
N LEU A 176 -44.12 2.42 -6.13
CA LEU A 176 -45.12 3.32 -6.69
C LEU A 176 -45.09 4.67 -5.95
N PRO A 177 -45.42 5.79 -6.60
CA PRO A 177 -45.55 7.08 -5.92
C PRO A 177 -46.58 7.01 -4.79
N ASN A 178 -46.25 7.55 -3.62
CA ASN A 178 -47.09 7.54 -2.41
C ASN A 178 -47.49 6.14 -1.89
N ALA A 179 -46.75 5.08 -2.27
CA ALA A 179 -46.99 3.75 -1.73
C ALA A 179 -46.59 3.67 -0.24
N GLU A 180 -47.39 2.95 0.54
CA GLU A 180 -47.01 2.52 1.89
C GLU A 180 -46.16 1.24 1.80
N ILE A 181 -44.92 1.33 2.28
CA ILE A 181 -43.98 0.22 2.32
C ILE A 181 -43.84 -0.27 3.75
N SER A 182 -44.00 -1.57 3.95
CA SER A 182 -43.74 -2.24 5.23
C SER A 182 -42.37 -2.91 5.21
N PHE A 183 -41.51 -2.54 6.16
CA PHE A 183 -40.21 -3.15 6.37
C PHE A 183 -40.30 -4.18 7.50
N SER A 184 -39.76 -5.36 7.26
CA SER A 184 -39.80 -6.47 8.21
C SER A 184 -38.46 -7.17 8.35
N TYR A 185 -38.23 -7.78 9.51
CA TYR A 185 -37.06 -8.59 9.77
C TYR A 185 -37.42 -9.91 10.43
N GLU A 186 -36.53 -10.89 10.32
CA GLU A 186 -36.61 -12.20 10.95
C GLU A 186 -35.19 -12.57 11.40
N VAL A 187 -35.06 -13.16 12.58
CA VAL A 187 -33.78 -13.63 13.12
C VAL A 187 -33.89 -15.11 13.43
N VAL A 188 -32.99 -15.91 12.85
CA VAL A 188 -32.91 -17.35 13.05
C VAL A 188 -31.52 -17.73 13.53
N TRP A 189 -31.42 -18.19 14.76
CA TRP A 189 -30.20 -18.73 15.34
C TRP A 189 -30.03 -20.21 14.98
N LYS A 190 -28.84 -20.56 14.50
CA LYS A 190 -28.47 -21.94 14.15
C LYS A 190 -27.18 -22.31 14.85
N ARG A 191 -27.15 -23.50 15.44
CA ARG A 191 -25.91 -24.05 15.98
C ARG A 191 -24.96 -24.40 14.83
N SER A 192 -23.70 -23.98 14.93
CA SER A 192 -22.64 -24.25 13.97
C SER A 192 -21.49 -25.00 14.63
N ASP A 193 -20.82 -25.86 13.86
CA ASP A 193 -19.62 -26.60 14.27
C ASP A 193 -18.32 -25.85 13.93
N VAL A 194 -18.41 -24.64 13.35
CA VAL A 194 -17.25 -23.80 13.02
C VAL A 194 -16.65 -23.23 14.29
N ASP A 195 -15.34 -23.40 14.46
CA ASP A 195 -14.58 -22.79 15.56
C ASP A 195 -14.45 -21.27 15.35
N PHE A 196 -14.37 -20.54 16.46
CA PHE A 196 -14.33 -19.07 16.45
C PHE A 196 -13.17 -18.50 15.62
N GLU A 197 -12.01 -19.15 15.64
CA GLU A 197 -10.82 -18.76 14.89
C GLU A 197 -11.03 -18.81 13.37
N HIS A 198 -11.87 -19.75 12.90
CA HIS A 198 -12.14 -19.99 11.47
C HIS A 198 -13.36 -19.24 10.94
N ARG A 199 -14.00 -18.37 11.73
CA ARG A 199 -15.25 -17.68 11.35
C ARG A 199 -15.11 -16.79 10.11
N PHE A 200 -13.91 -16.27 9.84
CA PHE A 200 -13.65 -15.41 8.68
C PHE A 200 -13.33 -16.18 7.39
N ASP A 201 -13.10 -17.49 7.46
CA ASP A 201 -12.67 -18.30 6.31
C ASP A 201 -13.71 -18.30 5.17
N LYS A 202 -14.99 -18.12 5.51
CA LYS A 202 -16.09 -17.98 4.54
C LYS A 202 -15.94 -16.76 3.62
N TYR A 203 -15.28 -15.70 4.09
CA TYR A 203 -15.05 -14.48 3.31
C TYR A 203 -13.74 -14.52 2.51
N LEU A 204 -12.86 -15.47 2.83
CA LEU A 204 -11.67 -15.74 2.04
C LEU A 204 -12.10 -16.52 0.80
N ASP A 205 -11.65 -16.10 -0.39
CA ASP A 205 -11.97 -16.76 -1.65
C ASP A 205 -10.77 -17.63 -2.11
N PRO A 206 -10.61 -18.87 -1.57
CA PRO A 206 -9.48 -19.73 -1.89
C PRO A 206 -9.49 -20.17 -3.37
N SER A 207 -10.67 -20.19 -4.01
CA SER A 207 -10.80 -20.55 -5.41
C SER A 207 -10.17 -19.53 -6.35
N PHE A 208 -10.17 -18.25 -5.94
CA PHE A 208 -9.56 -17.16 -6.68
C PHE A 208 -8.08 -17.01 -6.39
N PHE A 209 -7.67 -17.08 -5.12
CA PHE A 209 -6.26 -17.03 -4.72
C PHE A 209 -5.62 -18.41 -4.84
N GLN A 210 -5.71 -19.01 -6.03
CA GLN A 210 -5.15 -20.34 -6.28
C GLN A 210 -3.66 -20.32 -5.99
N HIS A 211 -3.24 -21.04 -4.95
CA HIS A 211 -1.82 -21.15 -4.59
C HIS A 211 -0.95 -21.57 -5.77
N ARG A 212 -1.48 -22.36 -6.71
CA ARG A 212 -0.77 -22.78 -7.94
C ARG A 212 -0.35 -21.60 -8.81
N ILE A 213 -1.19 -20.56 -8.94
CA ILE A 213 -0.90 -19.39 -9.77
C ILE A 213 0.17 -18.52 -9.10
N HIS A 214 0.09 -18.34 -7.77
CA HIS A 214 1.13 -17.64 -7.00
C HIS A 214 2.48 -18.36 -7.08
N TRP A 215 2.52 -19.68 -6.93
CA TRP A 215 3.74 -20.47 -7.07
C TRP A 215 4.33 -20.41 -8.49
N PHE A 216 3.47 -20.41 -9.52
CA PHE A 216 3.92 -20.23 -10.91
C PHE A 216 4.54 -18.86 -11.13
N SER A 217 3.89 -17.80 -10.63
CA SER A 217 4.41 -16.43 -10.65
C SER A 217 5.78 -16.33 -9.97
N ILE A 218 5.90 -16.88 -8.77
CA ILE A 218 7.15 -16.88 -8.00
C ILE A 218 8.26 -17.64 -8.72
N PHE A 219 7.97 -18.81 -9.28
CA PHE A 219 8.96 -19.59 -10.01
C PHE A 219 9.48 -18.81 -11.23
N ASN A 220 8.59 -18.20 -12.01
CA ASN A 220 8.96 -17.39 -13.17
C ASN A 220 9.84 -16.19 -12.77
N SER A 221 9.45 -15.47 -11.73
CA SER A 221 10.21 -14.32 -11.22
C SER A 221 11.53 -14.73 -10.59
N PHE A 222 11.60 -15.91 -9.97
CA PHE A 222 12.82 -16.48 -9.41
C PHE A 222 13.82 -16.88 -10.51
N MET A 223 13.37 -17.47 -11.62
CA MET A 223 14.22 -17.75 -12.78
C MET A 223 14.85 -16.47 -13.36
N MET A 224 14.07 -15.39 -13.43
CA MET A 224 14.58 -14.07 -13.85
C MET A 224 15.65 -13.53 -12.90
N VAL A 225 15.50 -13.72 -11.59
CA VAL A 225 16.51 -13.34 -10.59
C VAL A 225 17.82 -14.11 -10.82
N ILE A 226 17.76 -15.44 -10.98
CA ILE A 226 18.95 -16.27 -11.21
C ILE A 226 19.70 -15.78 -12.45
N PHE A 227 18.99 -15.53 -13.55
CA PHE A 227 19.58 -15.01 -14.77
C PHE A 227 20.29 -13.66 -14.55
N LEU A 228 19.63 -12.71 -13.88
CA LEU A 228 20.18 -11.39 -13.63
C LEU A 228 21.37 -11.40 -12.67
N VAL A 229 21.31 -12.19 -11.60
CA VAL A 229 22.43 -12.39 -10.68
C VAL A 229 23.61 -13.02 -11.42
N GLY A 230 23.36 -14.01 -12.27
CA GLY A 230 24.37 -14.61 -13.14
C GLY A 230 25.02 -13.61 -14.09
N LEU A 231 24.22 -12.72 -14.69
CA LEU A 231 24.71 -11.65 -15.56
C LEU A 231 25.60 -10.65 -14.78
N VAL A 232 25.14 -10.18 -13.61
CA VAL A 232 25.93 -9.28 -12.75
C VAL A 232 27.23 -9.95 -12.28
N TRP A 233 27.16 -11.22 -11.90
CA TRP A 233 28.34 -12.02 -11.53
C TRP A 233 29.31 -12.15 -12.70
N MET A 234 28.83 -12.44 -13.91
CA MET A 234 29.64 -12.50 -15.12
C MET A 234 30.30 -11.15 -15.41
N ILE A 235 29.58 -10.03 -15.29
CA ILE A 235 30.15 -8.68 -15.42
C ILE A 235 31.27 -8.49 -14.41
N LEU A 236 31.01 -8.75 -13.12
CA LEU A 236 32.01 -8.62 -12.06
C LEU A 236 33.25 -9.47 -12.32
N VAL A 237 33.08 -10.76 -12.62
CA VAL A 237 34.20 -11.67 -12.89
C VAL A 237 34.94 -11.30 -14.16
N ARG A 238 34.23 -10.91 -15.23
CA ARG A 238 34.85 -10.51 -16.50
C ARG A 238 35.64 -9.22 -16.32
N THR A 239 35.11 -8.22 -15.62
CA THR A 239 35.81 -6.98 -15.30
C THR A 239 37.04 -7.26 -14.44
N LEU A 240 36.90 -8.02 -13.35
CA LEU A 240 37.99 -8.34 -12.44
C LEU A 240 39.08 -9.24 -13.06
N LYS A 241 38.72 -10.28 -13.83
CA LYS A 241 39.69 -11.18 -14.48
C LYS A 241 40.41 -10.52 -15.65
N LYS A 242 39.71 -9.73 -16.47
CA LYS A 242 40.32 -8.97 -17.56
C LYS A 242 41.29 -7.94 -17.02
N ASP A 243 40.98 -7.34 -15.86
CA ASP A 243 41.87 -6.41 -15.17
C ASP A 243 43.12 -7.12 -14.62
N TYR A 244 42.98 -8.26 -13.93
CA TYR A 244 44.13 -9.00 -13.41
C TYR A 244 45.10 -9.48 -14.52
N ALA A 245 44.56 -10.00 -15.62
CA ALA A 245 45.35 -10.45 -16.76
C ALA A 245 46.03 -9.30 -17.54
N ARG A 246 45.47 -8.08 -17.49
CA ARG A 246 46.11 -6.90 -18.08
C ARG A 246 47.26 -6.40 -17.21
N TYR A 247 47.11 -6.33 -15.88
CA TYR A 247 48.21 -5.92 -15.00
C TYR A 247 49.43 -6.85 -15.09
N GLN A 248 49.21 -8.17 -15.22
CA GLN A 248 50.32 -9.10 -15.48
C GLN A 248 51.04 -8.83 -16.80
N LYS A 249 50.34 -8.31 -17.82
CA LYS A 249 50.95 -7.92 -19.10
C LYS A 249 51.60 -6.54 -19.04
N ASP A 250 51.01 -5.59 -18.32
CA ASP A 250 51.56 -4.24 -18.15
C ASP A 250 52.82 -4.24 -17.27
N GLU A 251 52.99 -5.21 -16.35
CA GLU A 251 54.26 -5.44 -15.64
C GLU A 251 55.37 -6.03 -16.54
N GLU A 252 55.02 -6.60 -17.71
CA GLU A 252 55.96 -7.20 -18.68
C GLU A 252 56.34 -6.22 -19.83
N LEU A 253 55.68 -5.06 -19.95
CA LEU A 253 55.89 -4.08 -21.02
C LEU A 253 56.88 -2.97 -20.58
N ASP A 254 57.78 -2.60 -21.49
CA ASP A 254 58.85 -1.60 -21.27
C ASP A 254 58.26 -0.17 -21.08
N ASP A 255 58.93 0.67 -20.27
CA ASP A 255 58.41 1.97 -19.80
C ASP A 255 58.01 2.98 -20.90
N MET A 256 58.43 2.79 -22.16
CA MET A 256 58.05 3.65 -23.30
C MET A 256 56.70 3.30 -23.96
N GLU A 257 56.17 2.09 -23.77
CA GLU A 257 54.84 1.69 -24.29
C GLU A 257 53.71 1.95 -23.27
N ARG A 258 54.10 2.32 -22.06
CA ARG A 258 53.24 2.54 -20.88
C ARG A 258 52.35 3.79 -21.00
N ASP A 259 52.74 4.75 -21.85
CA ASP A 259 52.09 6.08 -21.98
C ASP A 259 51.06 6.16 -23.14
N LEU A 260 50.87 5.07 -23.90
CA LEU A 260 49.95 4.97 -25.05
C LEU A 260 48.75 4.04 -24.79
N GLY A 261 48.65 3.45 -23.61
CA GLY A 261 47.53 2.60 -23.21
C GLY A 261 46.31 3.43 -22.83
N ASP A 262 45.54 3.93 -23.80
CA ASP A 262 44.26 4.61 -23.55
C ASP A 262 43.38 3.76 -22.60
N GLU A 263 43.22 4.19 -21.35
CA GLU A 263 42.39 3.53 -20.34
C GLU A 263 40.89 3.69 -20.65
N TYR A 264 40.36 3.34 -21.83
CA TYR A 264 38.97 3.63 -22.20
C TYR A 264 37.91 3.09 -21.20
N GLY A 265 36.87 3.89 -20.94
CA GLY A 265 35.65 3.47 -20.26
C GLY A 265 35.59 3.82 -18.77
N TRP A 266 35.00 2.92 -17.97
CA TRP A 266 34.59 3.22 -16.59
C TRP A 266 35.74 3.59 -15.64
N LYS A 267 37.00 3.26 -15.95
CA LYS A 267 38.15 3.60 -15.07
C LYS A 267 38.55 5.07 -15.14
N GLN A 268 38.39 5.73 -16.30
CA GLN A 268 38.79 7.14 -16.48
C GLN A 268 38.00 8.09 -15.57
N VAL A 269 36.80 7.70 -15.16
CA VAL A 269 35.93 8.51 -14.32
C VAL A 269 36.19 8.35 -12.82
N HIS A 270 37.25 7.64 -12.41
CA HIS A 270 37.58 7.41 -10.99
C HIS A 270 37.66 8.69 -10.15
N GLY A 271 38.17 9.79 -10.74
CA GLY A 271 38.30 11.08 -10.09
C GLY A 271 36.99 11.86 -9.93
N ASP A 272 35.92 11.47 -10.63
CA ASP A 272 34.63 12.20 -10.63
C ASP A 272 33.44 11.38 -10.09
N ILE A 273 33.62 10.07 -9.90
CA ILE A 273 32.57 9.13 -9.51
C ILE A 273 31.95 9.40 -8.13
N PHE A 274 32.72 9.95 -7.20
CA PHE A 274 32.31 10.18 -5.81
C PHE A 274 31.78 11.60 -5.54
N ARG A 275 31.64 12.43 -6.57
CA ARG A 275 31.04 13.77 -6.46
C ARG A 275 29.63 13.74 -5.88
N ALA A 276 29.27 14.81 -5.17
CA ALA A 276 27.89 15.02 -4.74
C ALA A 276 26.95 15.08 -5.95
N PRO A 277 25.74 14.49 -5.87
CA PRO A 277 24.77 14.57 -6.96
C PRO A 277 24.25 16.00 -7.11
N SER A 278 23.66 16.31 -8.26
CA SER A 278 22.82 17.51 -8.40
C SER A 278 21.70 17.48 -7.36
N PHE A 279 21.37 18.63 -6.76
CA PHE A 279 20.34 18.74 -5.72
C PHE A 279 20.50 17.73 -4.55
N PRO A 280 21.64 17.78 -3.81
CA PRO A 280 21.97 16.77 -2.79
C PRO A 280 20.96 16.70 -1.64
N MET A 281 20.24 17.81 -1.35
CA MET A 281 19.20 17.85 -0.33
C MET A 281 17.98 17.01 -0.70
N VAL A 282 17.48 17.14 -1.93
CA VAL A 282 16.32 16.35 -2.40
C VAL A 282 16.71 14.88 -2.54
N PHE A 283 17.88 14.61 -3.12
CA PHE A 283 18.37 13.24 -3.29
C PHE A 283 18.50 12.51 -1.95
N SER A 284 19.12 13.14 -0.95
CA SER A 284 19.25 12.54 0.39
C SER A 284 17.90 12.37 1.10
N ALA A 285 16.96 13.31 0.94
CA ALA A 285 15.61 13.16 1.46
C ALA A 285 14.84 11.98 0.82
N LEU A 286 14.96 11.80 -0.51
CA LEU A 286 14.35 10.67 -1.22
C LEU A 286 14.94 9.32 -0.78
N ILE A 287 16.26 9.25 -0.60
CA ILE A 287 16.92 8.04 -0.08
C ILE A 287 16.46 7.74 1.36
N GLY A 288 16.38 8.76 2.22
CA GLY A 288 15.84 8.61 3.57
C GLY A 288 14.41 8.07 3.57
N ALA A 289 13.55 8.66 2.74
CA ALA A 289 12.17 8.25 2.55
C ALA A 289 12.06 6.81 2.02
N GLY A 290 12.92 6.38 1.09
CA GLY A 290 12.88 5.00 0.57
C GLY A 290 13.36 3.95 1.56
N TYR A 291 14.38 4.24 2.38
CA TYR A 291 14.75 3.38 3.50
C TYR A 291 13.61 3.24 4.51
N HIS A 292 12.91 4.35 4.77
CA HIS A 292 11.75 4.39 5.66
C HIS A 292 10.59 3.56 5.11
N ILE A 293 10.17 3.78 3.86
CA ILE A 293 9.11 3.00 3.20
C ILE A 293 9.47 1.51 3.20
N PHE A 294 10.68 1.15 2.79
CA PHE A 294 11.10 -0.26 2.75
C PHE A 294 11.02 -0.91 4.13
N THR A 295 11.47 -0.22 5.18
CA THR A 295 11.41 -0.72 6.57
C THR A 295 9.97 -0.88 7.04
N VAL A 296 9.11 0.10 6.76
CA VAL A 296 7.69 0.05 7.10
C VAL A 296 7.01 -1.10 6.38
N SER A 297 7.22 -1.26 5.07
CA SER A 297 6.66 -2.36 4.29
C SER A 297 7.06 -3.73 4.85
N VAL A 298 8.33 -3.95 5.19
CA VAL A 298 8.80 -5.22 5.77
C VAL A 298 8.15 -5.47 7.13
N ILE A 299 8.17 -4.49 8.04
CA ILE A 299 7.60 -4.66 9.39
C ILE A 299 6.08 -4.89 9.32
N THR A 300 5.35 -4.10 8.54
CA THR A 300 3.90 -4.24 8.40
C THR A 300 3.51 -5.60 7.82
N VAL A 301 4.24 -6.10 6.81
CA VAL A 301 3.97 -7.44 6.25
C VAL A 301 4.27 -8.54 7.26
N ILE A 302 5.35 -8.44 8.05
CA ILE A 302 5.65 -9.41 9.11
C ILE A 302 4.57 -9.39 10.18
N LEU A 303 4.14 -8.20 10.62
CA LEU A 303 3.05 -8.09 11.59
C LEU A 303 1.73 -8.65 11.02
N ALA A 304 1.45 -8.46 9.74
CA ALA A 304 0.27 -9.05 9.08
C ALA A 304 0.30 -10.58 8.99
N ILE A 305 1.50 -11.18 8.90
CA ILE A 305 1.66 -12.64 8.95
C ILE A 305 1.42 -13.16 10.37
N VAL A 306 1.86 -12.44 11.40
CA VAL A 306 1.79 -12.90 12.81
C VAL A 306 0.45 -12.57 13.47
N GLY A 307 -0.16 -11.42 13.16
CA GLY A 307 -1.30 -10.86 13.88
C GLY A 307 -2.66 -11.07 13.22
N GLU A 308 -2.76 -11.87 12.15
CA GLU A 308 -4.01 -12.19 11.46
C GLU A 308 -4.93 -10.97 11.19
N PHE A 309 -4.35 -9.82 10.82
CA PHE A 309 -5.08 -8.53 10.68
C PHE A 309 -6.24 -8.50 9.67
N TYR A 310 -6.54 -9.61 8.98
CA TYR A 310 -7.74 -9.72 8.15
C TYR A 310 -9.03 -9.88 8.99
N THR A 311 -8.92 -10.21 10.29
CA THR A 311 -10.06 -10.42 11.19
C THR A 311 -10.67 -9.13 11.74
N GLU A 312 -9.88 -8.04 11.82
CA GLU A 312 -10.28 -6.78 12.45
C GLU A 312 -10.25 -5.61 11.47
N ARG A 313 -11.31 -4.81 11.48
CA ARG A 313 -11.49 -3.69 10.55
C ARG A 313 -10.48 -2.59 10.82
N GLY A 314 -9.78 -2.15 9.77
CA GLY A 314 -8.83 -1.03 9.87
C GLY A 314 -7.57 -1.30 10.71
N SER A 315 -7.42 -2.48 11.32
CA SER A 315 -6.28 -2.87 12.16
C SER A 315 -4.96 -2.77 11.40
N LEU A 316 -4.90 -3.28 10.16
CA LEU A 316 -3.73 -3.20 9.30
C LEU A 316 -3.32 -1.76 8.97
N LEU A 317 -4.30 -0.86 8.76
CA LEU A 317 -4.04 0.55 8.48
C LEU A 317 -3.50 1.27 9.72
N SER A 318 -4.13 1.05 10.87
CA SER A 318 -3.67 1.59 12.16
C SER A 318 -2.27 1.11 12.50
N ALA A 319 -2.01 -0.19 12.33
CA ALA A 319 -0.69 -0.79 12.51
C ALA A 319 0.35 -0.17 11.55
N ALA A 320 0.00 0.03 10.28
CA ALA A 320 0.90 0.66 9.31
C ALA A 320 1.23 2.12 9.69
N ILE A 321 0.25 2.91 10.17
CA ILE A 321 0.47 4.29 10.63
C ILE A 321 1.39 4.31 11.86
N PHE A 322 1.14 3.41 12.82
CA PHE A 322 1.99 3.28 14.01
C PHE A 322 3.42 2.88 13.65
N VAL A 323 3.60 1.87 12.81
CA VAL A 323 4.92 1.42 12.31
C VAL A 323 5.61 2.53 11.54
N TYR A 324 4.88 3.30 10.72
CA TYR A 324 5.42 4.44 10.00
C TYR A 324 5.97 5.49 10.97
N ALA A 325 5.19 5.87 11.99
CA ALA A 325 5.62 6.83 13.01
C ALA A 325 6.84 6.30 13.79
N ALA A 326 6.81 5.04 14.25
CA ALA A 326 7.89 4.42 15.00
C ALA A 326 9.20 4.26 14.19
N ALA A 327 9.10 4.01 12.88
CA ALA A 327 10.26 3.86 11.98
C ALA A 327 10.84 5.19 11.47
N SER A 328 10.27 6.34 11.83
CA SER A 328 10.75 7.68 11.45
C SER A 328 12.25 7.94 11.69
N PRO A 329 12.90 7.40 12.74
CA PRO A 329 14.36 7.57 12.92
C PRO A 329 15.18 7.00 11.77
N VAL A 330 14.68 5.99 11.05
CA VAL A 330 15.37 5.39 9.88
C VAL A 330 15.49 6.41 8.75
N ASN A 331 14.41 7.17 8.50
CA ASN A 331 14.40 8.25 7.51
C ASN A 331 15.49 9.28 7.82
N GLY A 332 15.48 9.79 9.07
CA GLY A 332 16.45 10.77 9.53
C GLY A 332 17.89 10.24 9.47
N PHE A 333 18.12 9.01 9.90
CA PHE A 333 19.45 8.39 9.91
C PHE A 333 20.02 8.25 8.49
N ALA A 334 19.24 7.68 7.57
CA ALA A 334 19.68 7.45 6.19
C ALA A 334 19.84 8.77 5.42
N GLY A 335 18.86 9.68 5.49
CA GLY A 335 18.92 10.96 4.79
C GLY A 335 19.98 11.90 5.37
N GLY A 336 20.03 12.03 6.70
CA GLY A 336 20.98 12.88 7.41
C GLY A 336 22.43 12.45 7.23
N SER A 337 22.72 11.15 7.37
CA SER A 337 24.07 10.62 7.10
C SER A 337 24.49 10.90 5.66
N MET A 338 23.61 10.65 4.69
CA MET A 338 23.92 10.84 3.28
C MET A 338 24.17 12.30 2.91
N TYR A 339 23.34 13.21 3.41
CA TYR A 339 23.51 14.65 3.17
C TYR A 339 24.82 15.18 3.76
N SER A 340 25.20 14.68 4.93
CA SER A 340 26.49 15.00 5.55
C SER A 340 27.67 14.48 4.72
N ARG A 341 27.58 13.25 4.17
CA ARG A 341 28.62 12.69 3.29
C ARG A 341 28.84 13.51 2.03
N PHE A 342 27.82 14.24 1.57
CA PHE A 342 27.91 15.15 0.43
C PHE A 342 28.45 16.54 0.78
N GLY A 343 28.82 16.79 2.03
CA GLY A 343 29.26 18.11 2.50
C GLY A 343 28.12 19.12 2.71
N GLY A 344 26.89 18.64 2.88
CA GLY A 344 25.72 19.49 3.09
C GLY A 344 25.74 20.23 4.43
N LYS A 345 25.66 21.56 4.40
CA LYS A 345 25.68 22.42 5.62
C LYS A 345 24.31 22.62 6.24
N HIS A 346 23.25 22.71 5.44
CA HIS A 346 21.88 23.03 5.90
C HIS A 346 21.09 21.80 6.32
N TRP A 347 21.60 21.07 7.32
CA TRP A 347 21.06 19.78 7.75
C TRP A 347 19.63 19.85 8.32
N ILE A 348 19.26 20.95 8.99
CA ILE A 348 17.89 21.13 9.50
C ILE A 348 16.88 21.18 8.35
N ARG A 349 17.21 21.87 7.25
CA ARG A 349 16.34 21.93 6.06
C ARG A 349 16.18 20.56 5.43
N GLN A 350 17.27 19.77 5.36
CA GLN A 350 17.21 18.41 4.85
C GLN A 350 16.36 17.50 5.74
N MET A 351 16.48 17.62 7.07
CA MET A 351 15.67 16.88 8.03
C MET A 351 14.18 17.20 7.88
N VAL A 352 13.81 18.48 7.84
CA VAL A 352 12.42 18.92 7.66
C VAL A 352 11.88 18.41 6.31
N LEU A 353 12.66 18.52 5.24
CA LEU A 353 12.28 17.97 3.94
C LEU A 353 12.07 16.44 4.02
N GLY A 354 12.98 15.70 4.65
CA GLY A 354 12.84 14.25 4.82
C GLY A 354 11.61 13.85 5.63
N ALA A 355 11.31 14.57 6.73
CA ALA A 355 10.18 14.28 7.61
C ALA A 355 8.82 14.53 6.92
N PHE A 356 8.72 15.59 6.10
CA PHE A 356 7.44 16.03 5.53
C PHE A 356 7.24 15.68 4.05
N LEU A 357 8.26 15.23 3.31
CA LEU A 357 8.14 14.94 1.88
C LEU A 357 7.03 13.93 1.57
N LEU A 358 7.00 12.80 2.29
CA LEU A 358 5.95 11.79 2.09
C LEU A 358 4.62 12.21 2.73
N PRO A 359 4.54 12.58 4.02
CA PRO A 359 3.26 12.97 4.62
C PRO A 359 2.56 14.11 3.87
N CYS A 360 3.27 15.16 3.49
CA CYS A 360 2.67 16.26 2.73
C CYS A 360 2.21 15.82 1.33
N SER A 361 2.94 14.93 0.66
CA SER A 361 2.50 14.41 -0.64
C SER A 361 1.21 13.59 -0.54
N ILE A 362 1.10 12.75 0.48
CA ILE A 362 -0.10 11.94 0.76
C ILE A 362 -1.26 12.83 1.17
N SER A 363 -1.03 13.76 2.10
CA SER A 363 -2.05 14.71 2.56
C SER A 363 -2.55 15.62 1.44
N ALA A 364 -1.70 16.02 0.49
CA ALA A 364 -2.13 16.83 -0.66
C ALA A 364 -3.11 16.05 -1.56
N VAL A 365 -2.81 14.79 -1.87
CA VAL A 365 -3.71 13.93 -2.66
C VAL A 365 -4.98 13.61 -1.87
N ALA A 366 -4.85 13.28 -0.59
CA ALA A 366 -5.99 13.01 0.28
C ALA A 366 -6.92 14.22 0.41
N PHE A 367 -6.38 15.44 0.55
CA PHE A 367 -7.16 16.66 0.61
C PHE A 367 -7.94 16.94 -0.68
N LEU A 368 -7.31 16.72 -1.85
CA LEU A 368 -7.97 16.85 -3.15
C LEU A 368 -9.12 15.86 -3.30
N ILE A 369 -8.90 14.60 -2.90
CA ILE A 369 -9.95 13.58 -2.90
C ILE A 369 -11.06 13.95 -1.89
N ASN A 370 -10.70 14.45 -0.72
CA ASN A 370 -11.63 14.81 0.33
C ASN A 370 -12.54 15.97 -0.08
N PHE A 371 -12.02 16.95 -0.84
CA PHE A 371 -12.85 18.04 -1.38
C PHE A 371 -13.96 17.51 -2.29
N ILE A 372 -13.66 16.53 -3.14
CA ILE A 372 -14.65 15.89 -4.00
C ILE A 372 -15.59 15.01 -3.17
N ALA A 373 -15.08 14.29 -2.16
CA ALA A 373 -15.90 13.48 -1.26
C ALA A 373 -16.97 14.34 -0.55
N ILE A 374 -16.59 15.53 -0.06
CA ILE A 374 -17.50 16.49 0.57
C ILE A 374 -18.53 17.00 -0.44
N TYR A 375 -18.12 17.31 -1.68
CA TYR A 375 -19.04 17.74 -2.74
C TYR A 375 -20.12 16.69 -3.05
N TYR A 376 -19.77 15.40 -3.01
CA TYR A 376 -20.71 14.31 -3.20
C TYR A 376 -21.48 13.92 -1.93
N HIS A 377 -21.20 14.50 -0.76
CA HIS A 377 -21.72 14.02 0.54
C HIS A 377 -21.42 12.52 0.79
N ALA A 378 -20.28 12.03 0.31
CA ALA A 378 -19.87 10.65 0.48
C ALA A 378 -19.45 10.36 1.94
N SER A 379 -19.77 9.17 2.46
CA SER A 379 -19.38 8.73 3.82
C SER A 379 -17.87 8.58 4.00
N ARG A 380 -17.11 8.53 2.88
CA ARG A 380 -15.64 8.49 2.91
C ARG A 380 -14.97 9.86 2.91
N ALA A 381 -15.73 10.92 3.14
CA ALA A 381 -15.15 12.21 3.48
C ALA A 381 -14.44 12.10 4.84
N ILE A 382 -13.14 12.41 4.88
CA ILE A 382 -12.32 12.36 6.10
C ILE A 382 -12.74 13.53 7.00
N PRO A 383 -13.19 13.27 8.24
CA PRO A 383 -13.56 14.33 9.18
C PRO A 383 -12.39 15.25 9.52
N PHE A 384 -12.69 16.52 9.81
CA PHE A 384 -11.67 17.52 10.16
C PHE A 384 -10.82 17.11 11.37
N THR A 385 -11.43 16.50 12.38
CA THR A 385 -10.75 16.02 13.59
C THR A 385 -9.65 15.01 13.27
N ILE A 386 -9.89 14.10 12.31
CA ILE A 386 -8.92 13.09 11.90
C ILE A 386 -7.75 13.72 11.14
N MET A 387 -8.04 14.71 10.27
CA MET A 387 -6.98 15.48 9.59
C MET A 387 -6.08 16.21 10.60
N LEU A 388 -6.66 16.77 11.66
CA LEU A 388 -5.90 17.39 12.75
C LEU A 388 -5.07 16.37 13.51
N ALA A 389 -5.61 15.18 13.81
CA ALA A 389 -4.89 14.10 14.48
C ALA A 389 -3.67 13.61 13.66
N VAL A 390 -3.83 13.39 12.35
CA VAL A 390 -2.73 13.00 11.45
C VAL A 390 -1.65 14.09 11.41
N THR A 391 -2.06 15.36 11.37
CA THR A 391 -1.15 16.51 11.42
C THR A 391 -0.39 16.54 12.75
N ALA A 392 -1.06 16.30 13.87
CA ALA A 392 -0.44 16.22 15.19
C ALA A 392 0.59 15.08 15.28
N ILE A 393 0.29 13.90 14.74
CA ILE A 393 1.26 12.79 14.65
C ILE A 393 2.51 13.21 13.87
N CYS A 394 2.34 13.95 12.77
CA CYS A 394 3.46 14.44 11.97
C CYS A 394 4.38 15.39 12.76
N PHE A 395 3.81 16.36 13.49
CA PHE A 395 4.58 17.36 14.23
C PHE A 395 5.14 16.86 15.56
N PHE A 396 4.39 16.07 16.31
CA PHE A 396 4.74 15.67 17.68
C PHE A 396 5.41 14.30 17.77
N VAL A 397 5.28 13.44 16.75
CA VAL A 397 5.88 12.10 16.76
C VAL A 397 6.91 11.95 15.65
N ILE A 398 6.52 12.14 14.38
CA ILE A 398 7.40 11.89 13.22
C ILE A 398 8.58 12.87 13.20
N LEU A 399 8.32 14.17 13.38
CA LEU A 399 9.36 15.20 13.31
C LEU A 399 10.45 15.04 14.40
N PRO A 400 10.12 14.88 15.71
CA PRO A 400 11.14 14.65 16.75
C PRO A 400 11.91 13.35 16.56
N LEU A 401 11.24 12.25 16.18
CA LEU A 401 11.90 10.98 15.93
C LEU A 401 12.85 11.04 14.72
N THR A 402 12.46 11.76 13.66
CA THR A 402 13.31 12.03 12.49
C THR A 402 14.52 12.89 12.87
N LEU A 403 14.36 13.88 13.77
CA LEU A 403 15.47 14.67 14.31
C LEU A 403 16.49 13.78 15.02
N VAL A 404 16.05 12.90 15.92
CA VAL A 404 16.93 11.96 16.63
C VAL A 404 17.71 11.10 15.63
N GLY A 405 17.01 10.52 14.65
CA GLY A 405 17.64 9.74 13.57
C GLY A 405 18.69 10.54 12.80
N THR A 406 18.38 11.80 12.46
CA THR A 406 19.25 12.69 11.69
C THR A 406 20.54 13.02 12.45
N VAL A 407 20.44 13.35 13.73
CA VAL A 407 21.60 13.65 14.57
C VAL A 407 22.50 12.41 14.69
N LEU A 408 21.92 11.22 14.94
CA LEU A 408 22.67 9.97 15.00
C LEU A 408 23.34 9.62 13.67
N GLY A 409 22.61 9.75 12.55
CA GLY A 409 23.14 9.44 11.22
C GLY A 409 24.33 10.31 10.84
N ARG A 410 24.25 11.61 11.13
CA ARG A 410 25.33 12.56 10.85
C ARG A 410 26.57 12.31 11.69
N ASN A 411 26.41 11.97 12.97
CA ASN A 411 27.55 11.74 13.86
C ASN A 411 28.24 10.38 13.60
N ILE A 412 27.48 9.33 13.27
CA ILE A 412 28.02 7.97 13.10
C ILE A 412 28.52 7.72 11.66
N LYS A 413 27.77 8.15 10.65
CA LYS A 413 28.05 7.86 9.22
C LYS A 413 28.09 9.10 8.34
N GLY A 414 28.25 10.29 8.92
CA GLY A 414 28.25 11.54 8.17
C GLY A 414 29.56 11.88 7.48
N GLN A 415 30.65 11.17 7.77
CA GLN A 415 31.93 11.33 7.06
C GLN A 415 31.93 10.50 5.77
N GLY A 416 32.39 11.11 4.67
CA GLY A 416 32.52 10.44 3.39
C GLY A 416 33.73 9.51 3.37
N ASP A 417 33.49 8.21 3.32
CA ASP A 417 34.51 7.20 3.03
C ASP A 417 34.55 6.91 1.52
N TYR A 418 35.40 7.64 0.80
CA TYR A 418 35.56 7.53 -0.65
C TYR A 418 36.91 6.88 -0.98
N PRO A 419 36.94 5.78 -1.77
CA PRO A 419 38.18 5.07 -2.08
C PRO A 419 39.11 5.86 -3.01
N CYS A 420 38.57 6.80 -3.78
CA CYS A 420 39.35 7.64 -4.70
C CYS A 420 39.18 9.12 -4.34
N ARG A 421 40.24 9.91 -4.52
CA ARG A 421 40.19 11.36 -4.37
C ARG A 421 39.32 11.96 -5.47
N VAL A 422 38.46 12.90 -5.09
CA VAL A 422 37.62 13.62 -6.05
C VAL A 422 38.40 14.79 -6.65
N ASN A 423 38.42 14.90 -7.98
CA ASN A 423 39.05 16.00 -8.71
C ASN A 423 38.35 17.33 -8.43
N ALA A 424 39.10 18.44 -8.47
CA ALA A 424 38.51 19.77 -8.26
C ALA A 424 37.58 20.15 -9.44
N VAL A 425 38.06 19.98 -10.67
CA VAL A 425 37.35 20.33 -11.89
C VAL A 425 36.71 19.07 -12.50
N PRO A 426 35.41 19.09 -12.82
CA PRO A 426 34.74 17.94 -13.44
C PRO A 426 35.21 17.74 -14.87
N ARG A 427 35.49 16.49 -15.25
CA ARG A 427 35.85 16.12 -16.63
C ARG A 427 34.65 16.36 -17.58
N PRO A 428 34.90 16.83 -18.82
CA PRO A 428 33.86 16.84 -19.85
C PRO A 428 33.41 15.43 -20.18
N ILE A 429 32.10 15.24 -20.35
CA ILE A 429 31.50 13.94 -20.72
C ILE A 429 31.55 13.83 -22.24
N PRO A 430 32.08 12.73 -22.82
CA PRO A 430 32.15 12.55 -24.26
C PRO A 430 30.75 12.37 -24.87
N ASP A 431 30.64 12.62 -26.18
CA ASP A 431 29.41 12.38 -26.92
C ASP A 431 29.06 10.89 -26.92
N LYS A 432 27.82 10.60 -26.54
CA LYS A 432 27.33 9.23 -26.34
C LYS A 432 26.53 8.79 -27.55
N LYS A 433 26.48 7.47 -27.76
CA LYS A 433 25.48 6.88 -28.65
C LYS A 433 24.10 6.98 -28.00
N TRP A 434 23.06 7.15 -28.82
CA TRP A 434 21.67 7.34 -28.38
C TRP A 434 21.18 6.26 -27.38
N PHE A 435 21.65 5.02 -27.52
CA PHE A 435 21.22 3.90 -26.68
C PHE A 435 21.85 3.87 -25.28
N VAL A 436 22.89 4.69 -25.02
CA VAL A 436 23.54 4.83 -23.70
C VAL A 436 23.15 6.14 -23.02
N GLU A 437 22.15 6.84 -23.56
CA GLU A 437 21.63 8.03 -22.91
C GLU A 437 20.91 7.69 -21.59
N PRO A 438 21.11 8.47 -20.51
CA PRO A 438 20.56 8.16 -19.19
C PRO A 438 19.05 7.99 -19.19
N TRP A 439 18.31 8.78 -19.98
CA TRP A 439 16.85 8.68 -20.02
C TRP A 439 16.38 7.32 -20.57
N LEU A 440 17.06 6.77 -21.58
CA LEU A 440 16.71 5.47 -22.16
C LEU A 440 17.06 4.34 -21.19
N ILE A 441 18.24 4.43 -20.56
CA ILE A 441 18.67 3.49 -19.52
C ILE A 441 17.66 3.47 -18.36
N ILE A 442 17.17 4.63 -17.94
CA ILE A 442 16.17 4.77 -16.88
C ILE A 442 14.86 4.07 -17.27
N MET A 443 14.37 4.30 -18.49
CA MET A 443 13.13 3.67 -18.97
C MET A 443 13.29 2.15 -19.04
N LEU A 444 14.35 1.65 -19.67
CA LEU A 444 14.59 0.21 -19.80
C LEU A 444 14.82 -0.50 -18.45
N GLY A 445 15.38 0.21 -17.46
CA GLY A 445 15.67 -0.34 -16.14
C GLY A 445 14.43 -0.82 -15.37
N GLY A 446 13.26 -0.22 -15.61
CA GLY A 446 12.03 -0.56 -14.89
C GLY A 446 11.26 -1.76 -15.46
N VAL A 447 11.58 -2.19 -16.68
CA VAL A 447 10.83 -3.24 -17.39
C VAL A 447 10.94 -4.60 -16.71
N LEU A 448 12.16 -5.00 -16.34
CA LEU A 448 12.42 -6.30 -15.72
C LEU A 448 11.88 -6.41 -14.28
N PRO A 449 12.11 -5.41 -13.39
CA PRO A 449 11.48 -5.41 -12.07
C PRO A 449 9.95 -5.45 -12.16
N PHE A 450 9.35 -4.68 -13.08
CA PHE A 450 7.90 -4.73 -13.30
C PHE A 450 7.42 -6.10 -13.77
N GLY A 451 8.11 -6.72 -14.74
CA GLY A 451 7.79 -8.07 -15.22
C GLY A 451 7.84 -9.12 -14.10
N SER A 452 8.74 -8.96 -13.12
CA SER A 452 8.86 -9.88 -11.97
C SER A 452 7.73 -9.78 -10.95
N ILE A 453 6.96 -8.69 -10.95
CA ILE A 453 5.84 -8.49 -10.00
C ILE A 453 4.48 -8.42 -10.70
N PHE A 454 4.45 -8.51 -12.03
CA PHE A 454 3.24 -8.24 -12.83
C PHE A 454 2.03 -9.09 -12.42
N ILE A 455 2.23 -10.40 -12.24
CA ILE A 455 1.15 -11.32 -11.87
C ILE A 455 0.63 -11.02 -10.45
N GLU A 456 1.52 -10.73 -9.51
CA GLU A 456 1.14 -10.41 -8.12
C GLU A 456 0.45 -9.05 -8.03
N MET A 457 0.87 -8.10 -8.85
CA MET A 457 0.21 -6.79 -8.97
C MET A 457 -1.25 -6.94 -9.40
N TYR A 458 -1.57 -7.89 -10.29
CA TYR A 458 -2.96 -8.19 -10.66
C TYR A 458 -3.80 -8.65 -9.46
N PHE A 459 -3.26 -9.54 -8.63
CA PHE A 459 -3.95 -10.01 -7.42
C PHE A 459 -4.11 -8.91 -6.39
N ILE A 460 -3.07 -8.08 -6.18
CA ILE A 460 -3.12 -6.93 -5.30
C ILE A 460 -4.20 -5.94 -5.77
N PHE A 461 -4.24 -5.61 -7.06
CA PHE A 461 -5.24 -4.69 -7.62
C PHE A 461 -6.66 -5.26 -7.52
N THR A 462 -6.81 -6.56 -7.77
CA THR A 462 -8.13 -7.21 -7.62
C THR A 462 -8.58 -7.22 -6.17
N SER A 463 -7.66 -7.38 -5.23
CA SER A 463 -7.99 -7.36 -3.80
C SER A 463 -8.43 -5.97 -3.35
N PHE A 464 -7.67 -4.92 -3.69
CA PHE A 464 -7.99 -3.54 -3.34
C PHE A 464 -9.27 -3.02 -4.01
N TRP A 465 -9.49 -3.35 -5.28
CA TRP A 465 -10.55 -2.73 -6.08
C TRP A 465 -11.78 -3.61 -6.32
N ALA A 466 -11.70 -4.93 -6.11
CA ALA A 466 -12.81 -5.88 -6.31
C ALA A 466 -13.27 -6.60 -5.03
N TYR A 467 -12.89 -6.11 -3.83
CA TYR A 467 -13.31 -6.62 -2.49
C TYR A 467 -13.00 -8.10 -2.24
N LYS A 468 -11.87 -8.59 -2.76
CA LYS A 468 -11.35 -9.89 -2.32
C LYS A 468 -10.38 -9.63 -1.18
N ILE A 469 -10.65 -10.19 0.00
CA ILE A 469 -9.74 -10.05 1.14
C ILE A 469 -8.43 -10.74 0.77
N TYR A 470 -7.36 -9.95 0.68
CA TYR A 470 -6.03 -10.50 0.46
C TYR A 470 -5.49 -11.04 1.78
N TYR A 471 -5.42 -12.36 1.90
CA TYR A 471 -4.95 -13.03 3.11
C TYR A 471 -3.56 -13.66 2.94
N VAL A 472 -2.98 -13.64 1.74
CA VAL A 472 -1.75 -14.37 1.43
C VAL A 472 -0.48 -13.53 1.64
N TYR A 473 -0.35 -12.95 2.84
CA TYR A 473 0.75 -12.04 3.20
C TYR A 473 2.15 -12.65 3.07
N GLY A 474 2.29 -13.97 3.22
CA GLY A 474 3.56 -14.68 3.01
C GLY A 474 4.10 -14.54 1.58
N PHE A 475 3.23 -14.60 0.57
CA PHE A 475 3.66 -14.36 -0.82
C PHE A 475 4.03 -12.90 -1.05
N MET A 476 3.32 -11.94 -0.45
CA MET A 476 3.67 -10.52 -0.52
C MET A 476 5.10 -10.26 -0.01
N LEU A 477 5.50 -10.88 1.11
CA LEU A 477 6.87 -10.75 1.64
C LEU A 477 7.92 -11.27 0.66
N LEU A 478 7.67 -12.44 0.07
CA LEU A 478 8.58 -13.07 -0.89
C LEU A 478 8.72 -12.20 -2.14
N VAL A 479 7.62 -11.66 -2.65
CA VAL A 479 7.60 -10.77 -3.82
C VAL A 479 8.34 -9.47 -3.55
N LEU A 480 8.23 -8.91 -2.35
CA LEU A 480 9.01 -7.73 -1.93
C LEU A 480 10.52 -8.01 -1.95
N ILE A 481 10.95 -9.18 -1.48
CA ILE A 481 12.36 -9.60 -1.51
C ILE A 481 12.83 -9.78 -2.95
N ILE A 482 12.06 -10.49 -3.79
CA ILE A 482 12.38 -10.67 -5.21
C ILE A 482 12.52 -9.31 -5.90
N LEU A 483 11.54 -8.42 -5.72
CA LEU A 483 11.56 -7.08 -6.30
C LEU A 483 12.81 -6.31 -5.89
N ALA A 484 13.20 -6.37 -4.61
CA ALA A 484 14.40 -5.71 -4.11
C ALA A 484 15.68 -6.23 -4.79
N VAL A 485 15.80 -7.56 -4.93
CA VAL A 485 16.96 -8.20 -5.59
C VAL A 485 17.00 -7.88 -7.09
N VAL A 486 15.88 -8.03 -7.81
CA VAL A 486 15.79 -7.71 -9.25
C VAL A 486 16.13 -6.25 -9.50
N THR A 487 15.55 -5.34 -8.72
CA THR A 487 15.82 -3.89 -8.85
C THR A 487 17.29 -3.58 -8.61
N MET A 488 17.92 -4.20 -7.60
CA MET A 488 19.35 -4.06 -7.35
C MET A 488 20.19 -4.56 -8.54
N CYS A 489 19.91 -5.75 -9.07
CA CYS A 489 20.68 -6.30 -10.19
C CYS A 489 20.56 -5.44 -11.45
N VAL A 490 19.34 -5.03 -11.80
CA VAL A 490 19.10 -4.23 -13.02
C VAL A 490 19.75 -2.87 -12.92
N THR A 491 19.65 -2.19 -11.78
CA THR A 491 20.29 -0.87 -11.58
C THR A 491 21.81 -0.93 -11.59
N VAL A 492 22.42 -2.03 -11.11
CA VAL A 492 23.87 -2.28 -11.26
C VAL A 492 24.26 -2.41 -12.73
N VAL A 493 23.51 -3.18 -13.52
CA VAL A 493 23.74 -3.34 -14.97
C VAL A 493 23.59 -2.01 -15.71
N CYS A 494 22.50 -1.28 -15.46
CA CYS A 494 22.26 0.06 -16.02
C CYS A 494 23.40 1.03 -15.70
N THR A 495 23.88 1.01 -14.45
CA THR A 495 24.99 1.88 -14.03
C THR A 495 26.30 1.47 -14.69
N TYR A 496 26.57 0.18 -14.82
CA TYR A 496 27.76 -0.31 -15.52
C TYR A 496 27.79 0.15 -16.99
N PHE A 497 26.66 0.09 -17.70
CA PHE A 497 26.56 0.65 -19.05
C PHE A 497 26.83 2.15 -19.10
N LEU A 498 26.28 2.91 -18.15
CA LEU A 498 26.51 4.36 -18.05
C LEU A 498 27.99 4.68 -17.80
N LEU A 499 28.65 3.96 -16.89
CA LEU A 499 30.07 4.17 -16.58
C LEU A 499 30.97 3.78 -17.75
N ASN A 500 30.62 2.76 -18.52
CA ASN A 500 31.34 2.41 -19.75
C ASN A 500 31.24 3.48 -20.84
N ALA A 501 30.21 4.33 -20.80
CA ALA A 501 30.11 5.53 -21.63
C ALA A 501 30.70 6.78 -20.98
N GLU A 502 31.52 6.60 -19.93
CA GLU A 502 32.28 7.67 -19.25
C GLU A 502 31.40 8.78 -18.65
N ASP A 503 30.13 8.50 -18.38
CA ASP A 503 29.24 9.41 -17.65
C ASP A 503 29.25 9.08 -16.16
N TYR A 504 29.90 9.93 -15.37
CA TYR A 504 30.02 9.77 -13.92
C TYR A 504 28.74 10.13 -13.14
N ARG A 505 27.66 10.59 -13.79
CA ARG A 505 26.41 11.03 -13.13
C ARG A 505 25.47 9.89 -12.74
N TRP A 506 26.02 8.78 -12.26
CA TRP A 506 25.30 7.53 -11.99
C TRP A 506 24.29 7.60 -10.83
N ARG A 507 24.45 8.53 -9.89
CA ARG A 507 23.63 8.56 -8.66
C ARG A 507 22.13 8.75 -8.95
N TRP A 508 21.79 9.74 -9.78
CA TRP A 508 20.41 9.94 -10.21
C TRP A 508 19.95 8.87 -11.19
N THR A 509 20.80 8.44 -12.13
CA THR A 509 20.44 7.42 -13.11
C THR A 509 20.10 6.09 -12.44
N SER A 510 20.89 5.66 -11.44
CA SER A 510 20.61 4.43 -10.68
C SER A 510 19.33 4.52 -9.84
N PHE A 511 19.10 5.66 -9.17
CA PHE A 511 17.86 5.89 -8.44
C PHE A 511 16.64 5.87 -9.37
N LEU A 512 16.69 6.63 -10.46
CA LEU A 512 15.57 6.73 -11.41
C LEU A 512 15.35 5.44 -12.20
N ALA A 513 16.40 4.68 -12.53
CA ALA A 513 16.25 3.37 -13.17
C ALA A 513 15.56 2.34 -12.26
N GLY A 514 15.75 2.41 -10.94
CA GLY A 514 14.95 1.61 -10.01
C GLY A 514 13.52 2.15 -9.88
N ALA A 515 13.38 3.47 -9.77
CA ALA A 515 12.09 4.15 -9.61
C ALA A 515 11.17 4.02 -10.83
N SER A 516 11.71 3.83 -12.04
CA SER A 516 10.93 3.66 -13.27
C SER A 516 10.04 2.42 -13.25
N THR A 517 10.30 1.45 -12.37
CA THR A 517 9.37 0.35 -12.08
C THR A 517 7.97 0.87 -11.74
N ALA A 518 7.88 1.96 -10.97
CA ALA A 518 6.62 2.58 -10.59
C ALA A 518 5.87 3.20 -11.77
N PHE A 519 6.58 3.69 -12.78
CA PHE A 519 5.95 4.20 -14.00
C PHE A 519 5.18 3.10 -14.72
N TYR A 520 5.78 1.91 -14.84
CA TYR A 520 5.10 0.74 -15.43
C TYR A 520 3.91 0.27 -14.60
N VAL A 521 4.03 0.28 -13.27
CA VAL A 521 2.91 -0.03 -12.36
C VAL A 521 1.76 0.98 -12.52
N TYR A 522 2.07 2.28 -12.68
CA TYR A 522 1.04 3.29 -12.92
C TYR A 522 0.37 3.12 -14.29
N LEU A 523 1.13 2.83 -15.36
CA LEU A 523 0.55 2.50 -16.67
C LEU A 523 -0.33 1.25 -16.60
N TYR A 524 0.07 0.23 -15.84
CA TYR A 524 -0.74 -0.95 -15.59
C TYR A 524 -2.04 -0.60 -14.86
N SER A 525 -2.02 0.38 -13.94
CA SER A 525 -3.24 0.86 -13.27
C SER A 525 -4.22 1.51 -14.23
N VAL A 526 -3.76 2.20 -15.27
CA VAL A 526 -4.61 2.74 -16.35
C VAL A 526 -5.23 1.60 -17.16
N TYR A 527 -4.42 0.62 -17.56
CA TYR A 527 -4.92 -0.57 -18.25
C TYR A 527 -5.97 -1.32 -17.41
N TYR A 528 -5.70 -1.51 -16.12
CA TYR A 528 -6.61 -2.20 -15.20
C TYR A 528 -7.93 -1.45 -15.06
N PHE A 529 -7.89 -0.12 -14.93
CA PHE A 529 -9.09 0.72 -14.86
C PHE A 529 -9.97 0.53 -16.10
N ILE A 530 -9.40 0.65 -17.31
CA ILE A 530 -10.17 0.61 -18.57
C ILE A 530 -10.70 -0.79 -18.89
N PHE A 531 -9.89 -1.83 -18.70
CA PHE A 531 -10.20 -3.17 -19.23
C PHE A 531 -10.66 -4.19 -18.17
N LYS A 532 -10.41 -3.93 -16.89
CA LYS A 532 -10.76 -4.87 -15.80
C LYS A 532 -11.82 -4.34 -14.85
N THR A 533 -11.88 -3.03 -14.64
CA THR A 533 -12.91 -2.44 -13.78
C THR A 533 -14.13 -2.00 -14.59
N LYS A 534 -15.30 -2.00 -13.94
CA LYS A 534 -16.54 -1.40 -14.46
C LYS A 534 -16.84 -0.05 -13.81
N MET A 535 -15.79 0.59 -13.26
CA MET A 535 -15.88 1.84 -12.51
C MET A 535 -16.16 3.00 -13.46
N TYR A 536 -17.05 3.91 -13.05
CA TYR A 536 -17.38 5.13 -13.79
C TYR A 536 -17.61 6.31 -12.83
N GLY A 537 -17.74 7.51 -13.37
CA GLY A 537 -18.01 8.71 -12.58
C GLY A 537 -16.74 9.40 -12.05
N LEU A 538 -16.87 10.69 -11.77
CA LEU A 538 -15.74 11.56 -11.42
C LEU A 538 -15.13 11.17 -10.07
N PHE A 539 -15.96 10.94 -9.05
CA PHE A 539 -15.50 10.61 -7.70
C PHE A 539 -14.65 9.33 -7.69
N GLN A 540 -15.20 8.24 -8.23
CA GLN A 540 -14.51 6.93 -8.32
C GLN A 540 -13.19 7.03 -9.11
N THR A 541 -13.18 7.79 -10.21
CA THR A 541 -12.00 7.96 -11.07
C THR A 541 -10.88 8.71 -10.34
N VAL A 542 -11.20 9.84 -9.70
CA VAL A 542 -10.20 10.63 -8.97
C VAL A 542 -9.70 9.87 -7.74
N PHE A 543 -10.58 9.16 -7.04
CA PHE A 543 -10.19 8.28 -5.94
C PHE A 543 -9.22 7.20 -6.43
N TYR A 544 -9.56 6.46 -7.49
CA TYR A 544 -8.71 5.41 -8.04
C TYR A 544 -7.33 5.92 -8.43
N PHE A 545 -7.27 6.93 -9.31
CA PHE A 545 -5.98 7.43 -9.81
C PHE A 545 -5.15 8.16 -8.75
N GLY A 546 -5.80 8.83 -7.79
CA GLY A 546 -5.12 9.48 -6.67
C GLY A 546 -4.38 8.46 -5.79
N TYR A 547 -5.08 7.42 -5.34
CA TYR A 547 -4.46 6.36 -4.52
C TYR A 547 -3.42 5.56 -5.31
N MET A 548 -3.69 5.25 -6.59
CA MET A 548 -2.71 4.56 -7.45
C MET A 548 -1.46 5.41 -7.72
N GLY A 549 -1.61 6.73 -7.80
CA GLY A 549 -0.50 7.68 -7.92
C GLY A 549 0.37 7.69 -6.67
N VAL A 550 -0.24 7.76 -5.48
CA VAL A 550 0.46 7.69 -4.19
C VAL A 550 1.17 6.34 -4.02
N PHE A 551 0.48 5.23 -4.30
CA PHE A 551 1.05 3.89 -4.26
C PHE A 551 2.27 3.76 -5.17
N SER A 552 2.14 4.20 -6.42
CA SER A 552 3.24 4.15 -7.40
C SER A 552 4.40 5.05 -6.98
N ALA A 553 4.14 6.26 -6.49
CA ALA A 553 5.19 7.16 -6.00
C ALA A 553 5.97 6.56 -4.82
N ALA A 554 5.28 5.96 -3.85
CA ALA A 554 5.92 5.26 -2.73
C ALA A 554 6.76 4.07 -3.20
N LEU A 555 6.22 3.25 -4.10
CA LEU A 555 6.94 2.13 -4.72
C LEU A 555 8.20 2.62 -5.47
N GLY A 556 8.09 3.73 -6.21
CA GLY A 556 9.20 4.31 -6.97
C GLY A 556 10.33 4.80 -6.07
N ILE A 557 10.01 5.49 -4.97
CA ILE A 557 10.99 5.95 -3.98
C ILE A 557 11.68 4.75 -3.30
N MET A 558 10.92 3.71 -2.97
CA MET A 558 11.44 2.46 -2.40
C MET A 558 12.39 1.75 -3.37
N CYS A 559 11.92 1.43 -4.59
CA CYS A 559 12.73 0.75 -5.61
C CYS A 559 13.95 1.57 -6.02
N GLY A 560 13.81 2.89 -6.18
CA GLY A 560 14.92 3.78 -6.48
C GLY A 560 15.99 3.78 -5.39
N THR A 561 15.57 3.72 -4.12
CA THR A 561 16.51 3.63 -3.00
C THR A 561 17.21 2.28 -2.94
N VAL A 562 16.48 1.17 -3.10
CA VAL A 562 17.08 -0.18 -3.14
C VAL A 562 18.10 -0.29 -4.27
N GLY A 563 17.74 0.19 -5.47
CA GLY A 563 18.61 0.22 -6.63
C GLY A 563 19.86 1.07 -6.39
N TYR A 564 19.70 2.29 -5.89
CA TYR A 564 20.82 3.17 -5.55
C TYR A 564 21.78 2.53 -4.53
N VAL A 565 21.25 1.92 -3.47
CA VAL A 565 22.07 1.31 -2.40
C VAL A 565 22.88 0.14 -2.93
N GLY A 566 22.27 -0.71 -3.76
CA GLY A 566 22.95 -1.80 -4.45
C GLY A 566 24.08 -1.29 -5.35
N THR A 567 23.77 -0.33 -6.21
CA THR A 567 24.74 0.30 -7.10
C THR A 567 25.85 1.01 -6.34
N ALA A 568 25.55 1.71 -5.24
CA ALA A 568 26.56 2.42 -4.46
C ALA A 568 27.58 1.46 -3.84
N LYS A 569 27.14 0.28 -3.37
CA LYS A 569 28.05 -0.78 -2.90
C LYS A 569 28.88 -1.36 -4.04
N PHE A 570 28.26 -1.59 -5.20
CA PHE A 570 28.96 -2.05 -6.40
C PHE A 570 30.05 -1.05 -6.84
N VAL A 571 29.71 0.24 -6.99
CA VAL A 571 30.63 1.31 -7.36
C VAL A 571 31.77 1.42 -6.34
N HIS A 572 31.45 1.45 -5.04
CA HIS A 572 32.50 1.49 -4.01
C HIS A 572 33.45 0.28 -4.13
N LYS A 573 32.91 -0.92 -4.35
CA LYS A 573 33.71 -2.13 -4.49
C LYS A 573 34.63 -2.09 -5.71
N ILE A 574 34.13 -1.74 -6.90
CA ILE A 574 34.95 -1.74 -8.13
C ILE A 574 36.05 -0.68 -8.09
N TYR A 575 35.81 0.50 -7.51
CA TYR A 575 36.82 1.56 -7.43
C TYR A 575 37.79 1.39 -6.25
N SER A 576 37.40 0.67 -5.18
CA SER A 576 38.34 0.29 -4.11
C SER A 576 39.41 -0.70 -4.58
N THR A 577 39.17 -1.40 -5.68
CA THR A 577 40.11 -2.37 -6.25
C THR A 577 40.98 -1.81 -7.37
N VAL A 578 40.69 -0.59 -7.85
CA VAL A 578 41.55 0.07 -8.85
C VAL A 578 42.77 0.59 -8.11
N LYS A 579 43.95 0.08 -8.45
CA LYS A 579 45.22 0.70 -8.04
C LYS A 579 45.38 1.99 -8.86
N ILE A 580 45.33 3.12 -8.19
CA ILE A 580 45.60 4.44 -8.77
C ILE A 580 46.88 4.87 -8.08
N ASP A 581 48.00 4.77 -8.78
CA ASP A 581 49.31 5.22 -8.29
C ASP A 581 49.40 6.75 -8.31
#